data_AF-A0A6I9NS74-F1
#
_entry.id   AF-A0A6I9NS74-F1
#
_cell.length_a   1.000
_cell.length_b   1.000
_cell.length_c   1.000
_cell.angle_alpha   90.00
_cell.angle_beta   90.00
_cell.angle_gamma   90.00
#
_symmetry.space_group_name_H-M   'P 1'
#
loop_
_entity.id
_entity.type
_entity.pdbx_description
1 polymer ?
#
loop_
_entity_poly.entity_id
_entity_poly.type
_entity_poly.pdbx_seq_one_letter_code
_entity_poly.pdbx_strand_id
1 'polypeptide(L)'
;MSEKAGEVDLTGAKQNTGVWLVKVPKYLSVQWAKATGRGDVGKLRICKKGNQGKPEVSFTLNEELTVIDGIEDKTVSAPRDHPFTMQSVGGQTLAVFTENSSDLFSPLPITSADLGQSEERSDGSSSVSGAGAGPDKIALEGVVVQRAECRTAVSDNYMKLKR
;
A
#
# COMPACT_ATOMS: atom_id res chain seq x y z
N MET A 1 -8.48 9.04 -29.04
CA MET A 1 -8.05 10.28 -28.37
C MET A 1 -6.77 9.96 -27.64
N SER A 2 -5.76 10.83 -27.66
CA SER A 2 -4.53 10.62 -26.89
C SER A 2 -4.79 10.93 -25.42
N GLU A 3 -4.33 10.09 -24.49
CA GLU A 3 -4.31 10.43 -23.07
C GLU A 3 -3.47 11.68 -22.86
N LYS A 4 -4.01 12.67 -22.14
CA LYS A 4 -3.37 13.97 -21.98
C LYS A 4 -2.51 13.96 -20.73
N ALA A 5 -1.23 14.31 -20.86
CA ALA A 5 -0.32 14.37 -19.73
C ALA A 5 -0.89 15.24 -18.59
N GLY A 6 -0.99 14.67 -17.38
CA GLY A 6 -1.59 15.31 -16.21
C GLY A 6 -3.11 15.19 -16.08
N GLU A 7 -3.79 14.36 -16.88
CA GLU A 7 -5.19 13.99 -16.63
C GLU A 7 -5.29 13.02 -15.43
N VAL A 8 -6.20 13.31 -14.50
CA VAL A 8 -6.44 12.48 -13.30
C VAL A 8 -7.69 11.62 -13.53
N ASP A 9 -7.58 10.31 -13.39
CA ASP A 9 -8.75 9.42 -13.44
C ASP A 9 -9.64 9.63 -12.20
N LEU A 10 -10.89 10.02 -12.42
CA LEU A 10 -11.88 10.28 -11.37
C LEU A 10 -12.82 9.09 -11.11
N THR A 11 -12.51 7.89 -11.62
CA THR A 11 -13.40 6.73 -11.58
C THR A 11 -13.74 6.27 -10.16
N GLY A 12 -12.79 6.21 -9.24
CA GLY A 12 -13.04 5.85 -7.83
C GLY A 12 -13.95 6.84 -7.10
N ALA A 13 -13.76 8.14 -7.33
CA ALA A 13 -14.67 9.17 -6.82
C ALA A 13 -16.09 9.07 -7.42
N LYS A 14 -16.22 8.83 -8.74
CA LYS A 14 -17.53 8.64 -9.39
C LYS A 14 -18.30 7.42 -8.84
N GLN A 15 -17.59 6.38 -8.41
CA GLN A 15 -18.17 5.21 -7.74
C GLN A 15 -18.45 5.42 -6.24
N ASN A 16 -18.10 6.58 -5.67
CA ASN A 16 -18.17 6.87 -4.23
C ASN A 16 -17.39 5.86 -3.36
N THR A 17 -16.23 5.39 -3.85
CA THR A 17 -15.38 4.43 -3.14
C THR A 17 -14.95 4.99 -1.77
N GLY A 18 -15.42 4.33 -0.70
CA GLY A 18 -15.15 4.72 0.67
C GLY A 18 -14.00 3.91 1.28
N VAL A 19 -12.88 4.57 1.60
CA VAL A 19 -11.68 3.93 2.18
C VAL A 19 -11.50 4.24 3.68
N TRP A 20 -10.70 3.42 4.36
CA TRP A 20 -10.38 3.59 5.79
C TRP A 20 -8.94 4.05 5.98
N LEU A 21 -8.73 5.12 6.75
CA LEU A 21 -7.41 5.59 7.15
C LEU A 21 -7.07 5.09 8.57
N VAL A 22 -6.14 4.14 8.67
CA VAL A 22 -5.73 3.51 9.93
C VAL A 22 -4.32 3.94 10.31
N LYS A 23 -4.17 4.62 11.47
CA LYS A 23 -2.86 4.86 12.08
C LYS A 23 -2.36 3.58 12.76
N VAL A 24 -1.13 3.16 12.46
CA VAL A 24 -0.55 1.86 12.87
C VAL A 24 0.73 2.05 13.71
N PRO A 25 0.97 1.24 14.77
CA PRO A 25 2.23 1.29 15.53
C PRO A 25 3.44 0.80 14.72
N LYS A 26 4.60 1.45 14.86
CA LYS A 26 5.80 1.17 14.02
C LYS A 26 6.29 -0.29 14.07
N TYR A 27 6.22 -0.97 15.22
CA TYR A 27 6.60 -2.39 15.30
C TYR A 27 5.67 -3.28 14.47
N LEU A 28 4.39 -2.92 14.34
CA LEU A 28 3.40 -3.73 13.65
C LEU A 28 3.62 -3.69 12.14
N SER A 29 3.89 -2.49 11.58
CA SER A 29 4.33 -2.36 10.19
C SER A 29 5.66 -3.07 9.91
N VAL A 30 6.56 -3.17 10.90
CA VAL A 30 7.80 -3.95 10.77
C VAL A 30 7.53 -5.46 10.76
N GLN A 31 6.60 -5.98 11.56
CA GLN A 31 6.21 -7.39 11.46
C GLN A 31 5.43 -7.69 10.16
N TRP A 32 4.60 -6.77 9.69
CA TRP A 32 3.93 -6.91 8.39
C TRP A 32 4.92 -6.99 7.22
N ALA A 33 6.06 -6.29 7.30
CA ALA A 33 7.14 -6.39 6.31
C ALA A 33 7.88 -7.75 6.32
N LYS A 34 7.65 -8.63 7.32
CA LYS A 34 8.15 -10.02 7.33
C LYS A 34 7.19 -11.01 6.64
N ALA A 35 5.98 -10.58 6.26
CA ALA A 35 4.98 -11.49 5.70
C ALA A 35 5.41 -12.04 4.33
N THR A 36 5.36 -13.37 4.20
CA THR A 36 5.76 -14.08 2.97
C THR A 36 4.57 -14.39 2.07
N GLY A 37 4.84 -14.78 0.82
CA GLY A 37 3.80 -15.15 -0.15
C GLY A 37 2.92 -13.96 -0.56
N ARG A 38 1.62 -14.04 -0.28
CA ARG A 38 0.62 -13.03 -0.73
C ARG A 38 0.45 -11.85 0.24
N GLY A 39 1.29 -11.74 1.28
CA GLY A 39 1.19 -10.66 2.27
C GLY A 39 -0.02 -10.78 3.19
N ASP A 40 -0.46 -11.99 3.55
CA ASP A 40 -1.35 -12.15 4.70
C ASP A 40 -0.56 -11.83 5.98
N VAL A 41 -1.20 -11.07 6.87
CA VAL A 41 -0.61 -10.56 8.10
C VAL A 41 -1.46 -10.86 9.33
N GLY A 42 -2.73 -11.24 9.17
CA GLY A 42 -3.68 -11.27 10.28
C GLY A 42 -5.09 -10.90 9.89
N LYS A 43 -5.98 -10.97 10.88
CA LYS A 43 -7.44 -10.91 10.68
C LYS A 43 -8.03 -9.68 11.35
N LEU A 44 -8.79 -8.89 10.61
CA LEU A 44 -9.58 -7.79 11.17
C LEU A 44 -10.93 -8.32 11.66
N ARG A 45 -11.22 -8.12 12.95
CA ARG A 45 -12.47 -8.49 13.62
C ARG A 45 -13.30 -7.23 13.87
N ILE A 46 -14.56 -7.26 13.44
CA ILE A 46 -15.54 -6.16 13.61
C ILE A 46 -16.74 -6.71 14.37
N CYS A 47 -16.92 -6.31 15.62
CA CYS A 47 -18.00 -6.73 16.50
C CYS A 47 -19.01 -5.58 16.69
N LYS A 48 -20.17 -5.67 16.02
CA LYS A 48 -21.28 -4.73 16.21
C LYS A 48 -22.15 -5.18 17.39
N LYS A 49 -22.07 -4.47 18.53
CA LYS A 49 -22.83 -4.77 19.76
C LYS A 49 -24.30 -4.35 19.64
N GLY A 50 -25.06 -5.07 18.81
CA GLY A 50 -26.51 -4.90 18.64
C GLY A 50 -26.93 -3.55 18.07
N ASN A 51 -28.12 -3.09 18.45
CA ASN A 51 -28.73 -1.86 17.92
C ASN A 51 -28.28 -0.56 18.64
N GLN A 52 -27.56 -0.66 19.76
CA GLN A 52 -27.19 0.50 20.61
C GLN A 52 -25.71 0.55 21.02
N GLY A 53 -24.95 -0.54 20.86
CA GLY A 53 -23.54 -0.58 21.25
C GLY A 53 -22.61 0.04 20.20
N LYS A 54 -21.62 0.80 20.67
CA LYS A 54 -20.49 1.27 19.84
C LYS A 54 -19.82 0.07 19.15
N PRO A 55 -19.51 0.14 17.83
CA PRO A 55 -18.78 -0.93 17.16
C PRO A 55 -17.38 -1.09 17.76
N GLU A 56 -17.01 -2.34 18.01
CA GLU A 56 -15.72 -2.72 18.54
C GLU A 56 -14.90 -3.37 17.42
N VAL A 57 -13.74 -2.80 17.11
CA VAL A 57 -12.89 -3.22 15.99
C VAL A 57 -11.51 -3.57 16.54
N SER A 58 -10.92 -4.66 16.06
CA SER A 58 -9.60 -5.12 16.49
C SER A 58 -8.93 -5.94 15.40
N PHE A 59 -7.64 -5.72 15.19
CA PHE A 59 -6.79 -6.57 14.34
C PHE A 59 -6.12 -7.65 15.20
N THR A 60 -6.03 -8.88 14.70
CA THR A 60 -5.30 -9.98 15.34
C THR A 60 -4.18 -10.46 14.41
N LEU A 61 -2.92 -10.32 14.85
CA LEU A 61 -1.70 -10.68 14.09
C LEU A 61 -1.57 -12.21 13.93
N ASN A 62 -1.15 -12.66 12.74
CA ASN A 62 -0.81 -14.07 12.48
C ASN A 62 0.33 -14.56 13.38
N GLU A 63 0.39 -15.88 13.61
CA GLU A 63 1.26 -16.46 14.64
C GLU A 63 2.75 -16.36 14.28
N GLU A 64 3.09 -16.66 13.03
CA GLU A 64 4.44 -16.57 12.48
C GLU A 64 5.01 -15.14 12.53
N LEU A 65 4.16 -14.12 12.51
CA LEU A 65 4.55 -12.71 12.61
C LEU A 65 4.64 -12.19 14.05
N THR A 66 4.40 -13.04 15.05
CA THR A 66 4.59 -12.64 16.46
C THR A 66 6.04 -12.67 16.91
N VAL A 67 6.94 -13.32 16.17
CA VAL A 67 8.35 -13.46 16.57
C VAL A 67 9.10 -12.16 16.30
N ILE A 68 9.40 -11.42 17.36
CA ILE A 68 10.23 -10.22 17.29
C ILE A 68 11.67 -10.58 17.65
N ASP A 69 12.50 -10.72 16.63
CA ASP A 69 13.96 -10.83 16.76
C ASP A 69 14.52 -9.48 17.20
N GLY A 70 15.11 -9.41 18.41
CA GLY A 70 15.58 -8.14 18.96
C GLY A 70 16.26 -8.26 20.33
N ILE A 71 17.58 -8.45 20.29
CA ILE A 71 18.56 -8.28 21.40
C ILE A 71 18.40 -9.26 22.59
N GLU A 72 19.49 -9.99 22.90
CA GLU A 72 19.65 -10.91 24.05
C GLU A 72 18.74 -12.17 24.10
N ASP A 73 18.91 -13.08 23.12
CA ASP A 73 18.59 -14.54 23.18
C ASP A 73 17.22 -14.98 23.70
N LYS A 74 16.23 -14.08 23.76
CA LYS A 74 14.89 -14.35 24.29
C LYS A 74 13.84 -13.85 23.31
N THR A 75 13.11 -14.79 22.71
CA THR A 75 12.02 -14.51 21.76
C THR A 75 10.87 -13.75 22.46
N VAL A 76 10.82 -12.43 22.25
CA VAL A 76 9.73 -11.59 22.76
C VAL A 76 8.55 -11.65 21.79
N SER A 77 7.54 -12.46 22.13
CA SER A 77 6.33 -12.57 21.32
C SER A 77 5.51 -11.26 21.34
N ALA A 78 5.18 -10.76 20.15
CA ALA A 78 4.34 -9.57 19.96
C ALA A 78 2.95 -9.75 20.59
N PRO A 79 2.31 -8.68 21.09
CA PRO A 79 0.89 -8.76 21.44
C PRO A 79 0.08 -9.07 20.17
N ARG A 80 -0.79 -10.09 20.20
CA ARG A 80 -1.53 -10.50 18.99
C ARG A 80 -2.73 -9.62 18.67
N ASP A 81 -3.55 -9.30 19.67
CA ASP A 81 -4.73 -8.45 19.50
C ASP A 81 -4.38 -6.96 19.63
N HIS A 82 -4.93 -6.15 18.72
CA HIS A 82 -4.71 -4.72 18.61
C HIS A 82 -6.06 -4.00 18.43
N PRO A 83 -6.65 -3.44 19.51
CA PRO A 83 -7.95 -2.78 19.45
C PRO A 83 -7.86 -1.42 18.75
N PHE A 84 -8.78 -1.16 17.83
CA PHE A 84 -8.85 0.08 17.07
C PHE A 84 -9.71 1.12 17.81
N THR A 85 -9.21 2.34 17.91
CA THR A 85 -9.99 3.49 18.38
C THR A 85 -10.51 4.26 17.17
N MET A 86 -11.81 4.16 16.92
CA MET A 86 -12.48 4.92 15.85
C MET A 86 -12.35 6.43 16.13
N GLN A 87 -11.86 7.18 15.15
CA GLN A 87 -11.72 8.63 15.19
C GLN A 87 -12.83 9.30 14.35
N SER A 88 -13.08 10.60 14.59
CA SER A 88 -13.97 11.39 13.74
C SER A 88 -13.33 11.64 12.36
N VAL A 89 -14.17 11.70 11.33
CA VAL A 89 -13.82 12.14 9.96
C VAL A 89 -14.31 13.56 9.64
N GLY A 90 -15.00 14.21 10.58
CA GLY A 90 -15.46 15.59 10.41
C GLY A 90 -14.32 16.61 10.46
N GLY A 91 -14.51 17.75 9.78
CA GLY A 91 -13.59 18.90 9.78
C GLY A 91 -12.63 18.98 8.60
N GLN A 92 -12.36 17.85 7.91
CA GLN A 92 -11.57 17.84 6.68
C GLN A 92 -11.95 16.66 5.79
N THR A 93 -12.28 16.92 4.52
CA THR A 93 -12.40 15.86 3.51
C THR A 93 -11.00 15.36 3.14
N LEU A 94 -10.78 14.05 3.24
CA LEU A 94 -9.53 13.41 2.84
C LEU A 94 -9.81 12.45 1.67
N ALA A 95 -8.94 12.47 0.67
CA ALA A 95 -9.01 11.64 -0.53
C ALA A 95 -7.69 10.87 -0.71
N VAL A 96 -7.76 9.72 -1.38
CA VAL A 96 -6.59 8.91 -1.73
C VAL A 96 -6.36 9.00 -3.24
N PHE A 97 -5.16 9.40 -3.61
CA PHE A 97 -4.68 9.36 -4.99
C PHE A 97 -3.59 8.30 -5.12
N THR A 98 -3.52 7.68 -6.29
CA THR A 98 -2.47 6.75 -6.71
C THR A 98 -1.71 7.31 -7.90
N GLU A 99 -0.45 6.93 -8.00
CA GLU A 99 0.48 7.31 -9.06
C GLU A 99 1.09 6.02 -9.61
N ASN A 100 0.89 5.75 -10.90
CA ASN A 100 1.43 4.57 -11.57
C ASN A 100 2.55 4.98 -12.52
N SER A 101 3.79 4.65 -12.16
CA SER A 101 4.95 4.75 -13.05
C SER A 101 4.78 3.82 -14.26
N SER A 102 4.90 4.36 -15.47
CA SER A 102 4.62 3.65 -16.72
C SER A 102 5.69 2.60 -17.13
N ASP A 103 6.84 2.60 -16.46
CA ASP A 103 8.09 2.06 -17.03
C ASP A 103 8.33 0.55 -16.87
N LEU A 104 7.45 -0.19 -16.17
CA LEU A 104 7.72 -1.58 -15.75
C LEU A 104 6.98 -2.69 -16.53
N PHE A 105 6.14 -2.34 -17.51
CA PHE A 105 5.29 -3.30 -18.23
C PHE A 105 5.29 -3.16 -19.76
N SER A 106 6.36 -2.64 -20.36
CA SER A 106 6.64 -2.89 -21.78
C SER A 106 7.17 -4.32 -21.95
N PRO A 107 6.46 -5.23 -22.65
CA PRO A 107 7.01 -6.54 -22.96
C PRO A 107 8.20 -6.37 -23.90
N LEU A 108 9.33 -6.99 -23.56
CA LEU A 108 10.55 -6.92 -24.39
C LEU A 108 10.24 -7.33 -25.84
N PRO A 109 10.65 -6.55 -26.86
CA PRO A 109 10.55 -7.00 -28.23
C PRO A 109 11.48 -8.20 -28.41
N ILE A 110 10.90 -9.39 -28.62
CA ILE A 110 11.66 -10.59 -28.97
C ILE A 110 12.17 -10.40 -30.40
N THR A 111 13.41 -9.90 -30.54
CA THR A 111 14.03 -9.57 -31.82
C THR A 111 14.41 -10.84 -32.59
N SER A 112 13.49 -11.38 -33.37
CA SER A 112 13.71 -12.49 -34.30
C SER A 112 14.21 -11.99 -35.67
N ALA A 113 15.48 -11.59 -35.74
CA ALA A 113 16.30 -11.47 -36.94
C ALA A 113 17.77 -11.57 -36.47
N ASP A 114 18.58 -12.53 -36.90
CA ASP A 114 19.03 -12.86 -38.26
C ASP A 114 20.12 -11.90 -38.79
N LEU A 115 21.11 -12.44 -39.50
CA LEU A 115 22.43 -11.84 -39.68
C LEU A 115 22.79 -11.69 -41.18
N GLY A 116 22.41 -10.56 -41.80
CA GLY A 116 22.63 -10.36 -43.23
C GLY A 116 22.57 -8.90 -43.74
N GLN A 117 23.75 -8.32 -43.98
CA GLN A 117 24.14 -7.41 -45.09
C GLN A 117 22.98 -6.67 -45.84
N SER A 118 22.75 -5.36 -45.67
CA SER A 118 23.51 -4.18 -46.22
C SER A 118 23.40 -4.01 -47.75
N GLU A 119 23.28 -2.81 -48.36
CA GLU A 119 23.51 -1.41 -47.92
C GLU A 119 22.21 -0.54 -48.06
N GLU A 120 22.11 0.79 -48.25
CA GLU A 120 23.04 1.93 -48.48
C GLU A 120 22.39 3.29 -48.08
N ARG A 121 23.19 4.38 -48.05
CA ARG A 121 22.88 5.84 -48.07
C ARG A 121 21.59 6.42 -47.45
N SER A 122 21.74 7.35 -46.50
CA SER A 122 21.66 8.82 -46.75
C SER A 122 21.84 9.65 -45.45
N ASP A 123 22.25 10.91 -45.58
CA ASP A 123 22.58 11.79 -44.45
C ASP A 123 21.37 12.35 -43.67
N GLY A 124 21.51 12.49 -42.36
CA GLY A 124 20.53 13.17 -41.50
C GLY A 124 20.91 13.17 -40.02
N SER A 125 21.07 14.36 -39.42
CA SER A 125 21.58 14.58 -38.06
C SER A 125 20.96 13.69 -36.98
N SER A 126 21.78 12.96 -36.24
CA SER A 126 21.39 12.13 -35.09
C SER A 126 21.11 12.96 -33.83
N SER A 127 19.97 13.67 -33.82
CA SER A 127 19.38 14.13 -32.56
C SER A 127 18.96 12.91 -31.73
N VAL A 128 19.66 12.63 -30.63
CA VAL A 128 19.24 11.63 -29.64
C VAL A 128 18.00 12.17 -28.91
N SER A 129 16.84 11.97 -29.51
CA SER A 129 15.56 12.03 -28.83
C SER A 129 15.44 10.81 -27.94
N GLY A 130 15.77 10.96 -26.66
CA GLY A 130 15.59 9.90 -25.66
C GLY A 130 14.17 9.36 -25.68
N ALA A 131 14.01 8.05 -25.47
CA ALA A 131 12.71 7.38 -25.54
C ALA A 131 11.69 8.10 -24.64
N GLY A 132 10.53 8.43 -25.22
CA GLY A 132 9.52 9.23 -24.53
C GLY A 132 8.92 8.48 -23.36
N ALA A 133 9.18 8.95 -22.14
CA ALA A 133 8.42 8.56 -20.97
C ALA A 133 6.93 8.88 -21.21
N GLY A 134 6.06 7.89 -21.02
CA GLY A 134 4.62 8.14 -20.92
C GLY A 134 4.35 8.97 -19.66
N PRO A 135 3.38 9.90 -19.69
CA PRO A 135 3.08 10.70 -18.50
C PRO A 135 2.64 9.81 -17.34
N ASP A 136 3.10 10.11 -16.13
CA ASP A 136 2.71 9.39 -14.92
C ASP A 136 1.19 9.42 -14.75
N LYS A 137 0.59 8.24 -14.56
CA LYS A 137 -0.85 8.10 -14.52
C LYS A 137 -1.35 8.27 -13.09
N ILE A 138 -2.08 9.36 -12.86
CA ILE A 138 -2.67 9.69 -11.57
C ILE A 138 -4.14 9.28 -11.54
N ALA A 139 -4.57 8.61 -10.48
CA ALA A 139 -5.97 8.23 -10.25
C ALA A 139 -6.45 8.66 -8.86
N LEU A 140 -7.75 8.94 -8.75
CA LEU A 140 -8.47 9.23 -7.51
C LEU A 140 -9.27 8.01 -7.09
N GLU A 141 -8.66 7.20 -6.22
CA GLU A 141 -9.18 5.90 -5.75
C GLU A 141 -10.46 6.04 -4.93
N GLY A 142 -10.56 7.07 -4.08
CA GLY A 142 -11.71 7.23 -3.20
C GLY A 142 -11.54 8.27 -2.09
N VAL A 143 -12.55 8.33 -1.22
CA VAL A 143 -12.67 9.28 -0.11
C VAL A 143 -12.58 8.53 1.23
N VAL A 144 -11.87 9.10 2.21
CA VAL A 144 -11.74 8.50 3.55
C VAL A 144 -13.05 8.65 4.31
N VAL A 145 -13.84 7.57 4.36
CA VAL A 145 -15.12 7.53 5.08
C VAL A 145 -14.97 7.17 6.56
N GLN A 146 -13.84 6.58 6.96
CA GLN A 146 -13.56 6.22 8.35
C GLN A 146 -12.09 6.43 8.70
N ARG A 147 -11.84 6.96 9.90
CA ARG A 147 -10.50 7.03 10.51
C ARG A 147 -10.42 6.13 11.75
N ALA A 148 -9.29 5.49 11.97
CA ALA A 148 -9.05 4.69 13.17
C ALA A 148 -7.58 4.75 13.62
N GLU A 149 -7.35 4.47 14.90
CA GLU A 149 -6.02 4.29 15.47
C GLU A 149 -5.89 2.89 16.05
N CYS A 150 -5.07 2.06 15.42
CA CYS A 150 -4.68 0.74 15.90
C CYS A 150 -3.83 0.93 17.15
N ARG A 151 -4.32 0.49 18.32
CA ARG A 151 -3.60 0.63 19.59
C ARG A 151 -2.84 -0.64 19.93
N THR A 152 -1.67 -0.42 20.51
CA THR A 152 -0.86 -1.45 21.15
C THR A 152 -1.65 -2.08 22.30
N ALA A 153 -1.81 -3.40 22.33
CA ALA A 153 -2.19 -4.05 23.58
C ALA A 153 -1.04 -3.89 24.57
N VAL A 154 -1.35 -3.40 25.78
CA VAL A 154 -0.37 -3.19 26.83
C VAL A 154 0.00 -4.56 27.40
N SER A 155 1.21 -5.02 27.11
CA SER A 155 1.81 -6.23 27.66
C SER A 155 3.26 -5.98 28.04
N ASP A 156 3.81 -6.79 28.95
CA ASP A 156 5.20 -6.68 29.40
C ASP A 156 6.20 -6.86 28.23
N ASN A 157 5.80 -7.61 27.20
CA ASN A 157 6.57 -7.78 25.97
C ASN A 157 6.66 -6.48 25.15
N TYR A 158 5.58 -5.70 25.06
CA TYR A 158 5.63 -4.38 24.43
C TYR A 158 6.49 -3.38 25.23
N MET A 159 6.49 -3.49 26.56
CA MET A 159 7.31 -2.63 27.42
C MET A 159 8.81 -2.94 27.31
N LYS A 160 9.21 -4.19 26.98
CA LYS A 160 10.60 -4.53 26.61
C LYS A 160 10.99 -3.89 25.28
N LEU A 161 10.10 -3.94 24.28
CA LEU A 161 10.33 -3.42 22.91
C LEU A 161 10.39 -1.87 22.83
N LYS A 162 10.07 -1.16 23.90
CA LYS A 162 10.06 0.31 23.98
C LYS A 162 11.33 0.90 24.63
N ARG A 163 12.20 0.07 25.21
CA ARG A 163 13.47 0.52 25.79
C ARG A 163 14.51 0.83 24.71
#